data_AF-A0AAV4WTD7-F1
#
_entry.id   AF-A0AAV4WTD7-F1
#
_cell.length_a   1.000
_cell.length_b   1.000
_cell.length_c   1.000
_cell.angle_alpha   90.00
_cell.angle_beta   90.00
_cell.angle_gamma   90.00
#
_symmetry.space_group_name_H-M   'P 1'
#
loop_
_entity.id
_entity.type
_entity.pdbx_description
1 polymer ?
#
loop_
_entity_poly.entity_id
_entity_poly.type
_entity_poly.pdbx_seq_one_letter_code
_entity_poly.pdbx_strand_id
1 'polypeptide(L)'
;MEIIPENEIDIPVNSNFYHPHHPVLNKSNDKFRVVFNGSAKSFTCVSLNDKLMVGPQLQTYLTTLLIRFRMHKNNRDIRYRKYISTNRSKTQPFRE
;
A
#
# COMPACT_ATOMS: atom_id res chain seq x y z
N MET A 1 21.32 -3.23 0.02
CA MET A 1 21.17 -2.31 1.16
C MET A 1 22.09 -1.15 0.88
N GLU A 2 21.53 0.03 0.67
CA GLU A 2 22.33 1.25 0.54
C GLU A 2 22.85 1.65 1.92
N ILE A 3 24.08 2.14 1.95
CA ILE A 3 24.69 2.65 3.18
C ILE A 3 24.11 4.05 3.42
N ILE A 4 23.74 4.33 4.66
CA ILE A 4 23.29 5.68 5.04
C ILE A 4 24.49 6.63 4.86
N PRO A 5 24.35 7.75 4.14
CA PRO A 5 25.41 8.74 3.99
C PRO A 5 26.00 9.16 5.35
N GLU A 6 27.31 9.38 5.43
CA GLU A 6 27.99 9.64 6.71
C GLU A 6 27.47 10.90 7.43
N ASN A 7 27.11 11.92 6.66
CA ASN A 7 26.48 13.15 7.16
C ASN A 7 25.07 12.93 7.74
N GLU A 8 24.51 11.73 7.58
CA GLU A 8 23.17 11.35 8.00
C GLU A 8 23.15 10.32 9.15
N ILE A 9 24.31 9.91 9.66
CA ILE A 9 24.41 8.92 10.73
C ILE A 9 24.09 9.53 12.10
N ASP A 10 24.53 10.78 12.34
CA ASP A 10 24.46 11.45 13.65
C ASP A 10 23.47 12.63 13.69
N ILE A 11 22.46 12.63 12.81
CA ILE A 11 21.43 13.68 12.83
C ILE A 11 20.50 13.44 14.04
N PRO A 12 20.02 14.50 14.72
CA PRO A 12 19.05 14.37 15.79
C PRO A 12 17.91 13.41 15.43
N VAL A 13 17.60 12.53 16.37
CA VAL A 13 16.55 11.48 16.38
C VAL A 13 15.21 11.84 15.72
N ASN A 14 14.88 13.13 15.59
CA ASN A 14 13.63 13.62 15.00
C ASN A 14 13.76 14.30 13.63
N SER A 15 14.95 14.36 13.03
CA SER A 15 15.15 15.04 11.74
C SER A 15 14.93 14.11 10.55
N ASN A 16 15.44 12.87 10.62
CA ASN A 16 15.43 11.91 9.51
C ASN A 16 14.94 10.53 9.96
N PHE A 17 14.26 9.83 9.05
CA PHE A 17 13.78 8.48 9.26
C PHE A 17 13.97 7.63 8.00
N TYR A 18 14.63 6.48 8.14
CA TYR A 18 14.87 5.55 7.04
C TYR A 18 14.03 4.28 7.21
N HIS A 19 13.38 3.87 6.13
CA HIS A 19 12.67 2.60 6.08
C HIS A 19 13.59 1.52 5.51
N PRO A 20 13.72 0.35 6.17
CA PRO A 20 14.30 -0.81 5.55
C PRO A 20 13.53 -1.11 4.25
N HIS A 21 14.27 -1.32 3.17
CA HIS A 21 13.67 -1.61 1.88
C HIS A 21 14.37 -2.78 1.21
N HIS A 22 13.65 -3.50 0.35
CA HIS A 22 14.22 -4.58 -0.44
C HIS A 22 13.64 -4.60 -1.86
N PRO A 23 14.44 -4.97 -2.86
CA PRO A 23 13.97 -5.14 -4.21
C PRO A 23 13.17 -6.45 -4.35
N VAL A 24 12.05 -6.39 -5.07
CA VAL A 24 11.25 -7.54 -5.46
C VAL A 24 11.20 -7.59 -6.99
N LEU A 25 11.62 -8.72 -7.55
CA LEU A 25 11.54 -8.96 -8.99
C LEU A 25 10.12 -9.38 -9.37
N ASN A 26 9.50 -8.64 -10.28
CA ASN A 26 8.25 -9.06 -10.89
C ASN A 26 8.51 -10.03 -12.04
N LYS A 27 8.27 -11.32 -11.80
CA LYS A 27 8.50 -12.40 -12.79
C LYS A 27 7.70 -12.25 -14.09
N SER A 28 6.63 -11.45 -14.11
CA SER A 28 5.79 -11.30 -15.32
C SER A 28 6.35 -10.28 -16.31
N ASN A 29 7.21 -9.36 -15.89
CA ASN A 29 7.74 -8.32 -16.76
C ASN A 29 9.22 -7.97 -16.50
N ASP A 30 9.92 -8.79 -15.70
CA ASP A 30 11.32 -8.66 -15.29
C ASP A 30 11.72 -7.28 -14.75
N LYS A 31 10.76 -6.54 -14.19
CA LYS A 31 11.01 -5.24 -13.55
C LYS A 31 11.14 -5.41 -12.04
N PHE A 32 12.12 -4.72 -11.47
CA PHE A 32 12.24 -4.58 -10.01
C PHE A 32 11.24 -3.57 -9.46
N ARG A 33 10.74 -3.84 -8.25
CA ARG A 33 9.95 -2.93 -7.43
C ARG A 33 10.59 -2.83 -6.06
N VAL A 34 10.68 -1.63 -5.51
CA VAL A 34 11.17 -1.43 -4.14
C VAL A 34 10.02 -1.61 -3.16
N VAL A 35 10.21 -2.44 -2.14
CA VAL A 35 9.26 -2.62 -1.04
C VAL A 35 9.85 -2.00 0.21
N PHE A 36 9.14 -1.00 0.77
CA PHE A 36 9.48 -0.38 2.04
C PHE A 36 8.76 -1.07 3.19
N ASN A 37 9.50 -1.40 4.26
CA ASN A 37 8.95 -2.05 5.44
C ASN A 37 8.40 -1.01 6.44
N GLY A 38 7.10 -0.71 6.35
CA GLY A 38 6.41 0.22 7.25
C GLY A 38 6.18 -0.29 8.68
N SER A 39 6.37 -1.59 8.94
CA SER A 39 6.27 -2.17 10.29
C SER A 39 7.62 -2.29 11.00
N ALA A 40 8.72 -1.92 10.34
CA ALA A 40 10.02 -1.85 10.97
C ALA A 40 9.97 -0.85 12.13
N LYS A 41 10.36 -1.32 13.31
CA LYS A 41 10.44 -0.48 14.50
C LYS A 41 11.72 0.34 14.45
N SER A 42 11.60 1.61 14.83
CA SER A 42 12.75 2.48 15.06
C SER A 42 13.38 2.23 16.44
N PHE A 43 14.42 2.99 16.78
CA PHE A 43 15.00 3.02 18.13
C PHE A 43 13.98 3.41 19.21
N THR A 44 12.88 4.10 18.86
CA THR A 44 11.77 4.39 19.79
C THR A 44 10.83 3.20 20.00
N CYS A 45 11.10 2.05 19.38
CA CYS A 45 10.23 0.86 19.37
C CYS A 45 8.84 1.07 18.72
N VAL A 46 8.65 2.18 18.01
CA VAL A 46 7.43 2.49 17.25
C VAL A 46 7.71 2.40 15.75
N SER A 47 6.74 1.88 14.98
CA SER A 47 6.77 1.80 13.51
C SER A 47 5.95 2.91 12.85
N LEU A 48 6.12 3.11 11.55
CA LEU A 48 5.29 4.06 10.78
C LEU A 48 3.81 3.68 10.89
N ASN A 49 3.49 2.39 10.74
CA ASN A 49 2.11 1.90 10.80
C ASN A 49 1.42 2.22 12.14
N ASP A 50 2.17 2.29 13.24
CA ASP A 50 1.63 2.63 14.56
C ASP A 50 1.30 4.13 14.70
N LYS A 51 1.94 4.98 13.90
CA LYS A 51 1.73 6.44 13.90
C LYS A 51 0.68 6.91 12.90
N LEU A 52 0.34 6.07 11.92
CA LEU A 52 -0.68 6.39 10.92
C LEU A 52 -2.08 6.25 11.50
N MET A 53 -2.93 7.25 11.24
CA MET A 53 -4.34 7.17 11.58
C MET A 53 -5.05 6.15 10.69
N VAL A 54 -5.85 5.27 11.31
CA VAL A 54 -6.68 4.31 10.58
C VAL A 54 -7.83 5.08 9.91
N GLY A 55 -7.85 5.08 8.58
CA GLY A 55 -8.95 5.65 7.81
C GLY A 55 -10.24 4.85 7.91
N PRO A 56 -11.39 5.43 7.50
CA PRO A 56 -12.66 4.70 7.46
C PRO A 56 -12.58 3.49 6.53
N GLN A 57 -13.34 2.44 6.84
CA GLN A 57 -13.39 1.23 6.02
C GLN A 57 -14.05 1.52 4.66
N LEU A 58 -13.23 1.68 3.62
CA LEU A 58 -13.70 1.95 2.24
C LEU A 58 -14.19 0.68 1.52
N GLN A 59 -13.77 -0.52 1.97
CA GLN A 59 -14.06 -1.78 1.28
C GLN A 59 -15.24 -2.53 1.93
N THR A 60 -16.09 -3.12 1.08
CA THR A 60 -17.10 -4.09 1.51
C THR A 60 -16.42 -5.28 2.21
N TYR A 61 -17.10 -5.89 3.18
CA TYR A 61 -16.59 -7.00 3.96
C TYR A 61 -15.89 -8.06 3.09
N LEU A 62 -14.66 -8.44 3.48
CA LEU A 62 -13.80 -9.31 2.68
C LEU A 62 -14.48 -10.64 2.37
N THR A 63 -15.23 -11.20 3.30
CA THR A 63 -16.00 -12.45 3.09
C THR A 63 -17.01 -12.30 1.95
N THR A 64 -17.73 -11.19 1.89
CA THR A 64 -18.68 -10.91 0.80
C THR A 64 -17.96 -10.83 -0.55
N LEU A 65 -16.80 -10.18 -0.58
CA LEU A 65 -15.97 -10.06 -1.78
C LEU A 65 -15.45 -11.44 -2.24
N LEU A 66 -14.93 -12.25 -1.32
CA LEU A 66 -14.41 -13.59 -1.58
C LEU A 66 -15.50 -14.56 -2.06
N ILE A 67 -16.69 -14.51 -1.45
CA ILE A 67 -17.85 -15.31 -1.89
C ILE A 67 -18.22 -14.95 -3.33
N ARG A 68 -18.30 -13.65 -3.66
CA ARG A 68 -18.56 -13.21 -5.03
C ARG A 68 -17.52 -13.78 -5.99
N PHE A 69 -16.23 -13.62 -5.70
CA PHE A 69 -15.15 -14.14 -6.56
C PHE A 69 -15.23 -15.66 -6.77
N ARG A 70 -15.54 -16.43 -5.72
CA ARG A 70 -15.64 -17.90 -5.82
C ARG A 70 -16.87 -18.38 -6.58
N MET A 71 -17.98 -17.65 -6.51
CA MET A 71 -19.23 -18.02 -7.19
C MET A 71 -19.22 -17.68 -8.69
N HIS A 72 -18.31 -16.81 -9.15
CA HIS A 72 -18.18 -16.44 -10.56
C HIS A 72 -17.26 -17.40 -11.34
N LYS A 73 -17.69 -18.66 -11.53
CA LYS A 73 -16.94 -19.59 -12.38
C LYS A 73 -17.12 -19.32 -13.88
N ASN A 74 -18.24 -18.73 -14.34
CA ASN A 74 -18.56 -18.61 -15.78
C ASN A 74 -19.22 -17.30 -16.28
N ASN A 75 -19.51 -16.29 -15.46
CA ASN A 75 -20.11 -15.04 -15.97
C ASN A 75 -19.39 -13.82 -15.38
N ARG A 76 -18.73 -13.05 -16.26
CA ARG A 76 -18.24 -11.70 -15.95
C ARG A 76 -19.46 -10.84 -15.61
N ASP A 77 -19.67 -10.61 -14.32
CA ASP A 77 -20.85 -9.90 -13.84
C ASP A 77 -20.89 -8.48 -14.42
N ILE A 78 -21.89 -8.24 -15.27
CA ILE A 78 -22.18 -6.95 -15.90
C ILE A 78 -22.38 -5.88 -14.81
N ARG A 79 -22.81 -6.27 -13.59
CA ARG A 79 -22.98 -5.35 -12.45
C ARG A 79 -21.66 -4.85 -11.87
N TYR A 80 -20.60 -5.66 -11.78
CA TYR A 80 -19.30 -5.19 -11.28
C TYR A 80 -18.64 -4.23 -12.29
N ARG A 81 -18.78 -4.51 -13.59
CA ARG A 81 -18.31 -3.60 -14.65
C ARG A 81 -19.11 -2.30 -14.70
N LYS A 82 -20.43 -2.36 -14.41
CA LYS A 82 -21.27 -1.17 -14.23
C LYS A 82 -20.88 -0.38 -12.97
N TYR A 83 -20.62 -1.04 -11.84
CA TYR A 83 -20.13 -0.37 -10.62
C TYR A 83 -18.78 0.35 -10.83
N ILE A 84 -17.81 -0.31 -11.47
CA ILE A 84 -16.51 0.32 -11.77
C ILE A 84 -16.67 1.47 -12.77
N SER A 85 -17.48 1.33 -13.82
CA SER A 85 -17.71 2.43 -14.79
C SER A 85 -18.53 3.60 -14.24
N THR A 86 -19.51 3.33 -13.37
CA THR A 86 -20.33 4.36 -12.70
C THR A 86 -19.55 5.11 -11.61
N ASN A 87 -18.55 4.48 -10.98
CA ASN A 87 -17.72 5.13 -9.97
C ASN A 87 -16.39 5.68 -10.50
N ARG A 88 -16.01 5.38 -11.75
CA ARG A 88 -14.85 6.01 -12.43
C ARG A 88 -15.07 7.49 -12.72
N SER A 89 -16.33 7.94 -12.79
CA SER A 89 -16.71 9.36 -12.94
C SER A 89 -16.89 10.11 -11.62
N LYS A 90 -16.70 9.45 -10.45
CA LYS A 90 -16.78 10.08 -9.12
C LYS A 90 -15.43 10.32 -8.45
N THR A 91 -14.32 9.98 -9.10
CA THR A 91 -13.00 10.49 -8.70
C THR A 91 -12.90 11.94 -9.18
N GLN A 92 -13.40 12.88 -8.39
CA GLN A 92 -12.92 14.26 -8.49
C GLN A 92 -11.40 14.22 -8.22
N PRO A 93 -10.57 14.88 -9.05
CA PRO A 93 -9.18 15.07 -8.67
C PRO A 93 -9.18 15.85 -7.36
N PHE A 94 -8.41 15.35 -6.40
CA PHE A 94 -8.05 16.11 -5.20
C PHE A 94 -7.46 17.44 -5.71
N ARG A 95 -8.19 18.55 -5.52
CA ARG A 95 -7.67 19.87 -5.84
C ARG A 95 -6.67 20.24 -4.74
N GLU A 96 -5.49 20.67 -5.18
CA GLU A 96 -4.49 21.38 -4.38
C GLU A 96 -5.08 22.64 -3.74
#